data_AF-A0A1J4SRT3-F1
#
_entry.id   AF-A0A1J4SRT3-F1
#
_cell.length_a   1.000
_cell.length_b   1.000
_cell.length_c   1.000
_cell.angle_alpha   90.00
_cell.angle_beta   90.00
_cell.angle_gamma   90.00
#
_symmetry.space_group_name_H-M   'P 1'
#
loop_
_entity.id
_entity.type
_entity.pdbx_description
1 polymer ?
#
loop_
_entity_poly.entity_id
_entity_poly.type
_entity_poly.pdbx_seq_one_letter_code
_entity_poly.pdbx_strand_id
1 'polypeptide(L)'
;MPHSGTNNKKAVETDSAHKDLPKGYGTTMAALLPRDPEWLLLYWEISSDTKSKIQREHGQDIFEKAVQVLRVYPITPGVEQAPPHFDIPAMLEAGSWYINVRDAGRRYCCEPGLVLPSGNYLGIVKSNTVSLPACGVSDRMEEKRMSVSPDFEKLLRLSGVEYIGKGSGEVTKSLDQRREMLRSVFSRASSWGVSALSSRTLDKPPPGKLRLAADCELVLYGATEPDAFVTVAGRRVKLNPDGTFSMRFALPDGNTGLPIRALSNDEKDSRRVEIDVTRRTCDQDRAVRTKGLRQIV
;
A
#
# COMPACT_ATOMS: atom_id res chain seq x y z
N MET A 1 -35.60 63.68 -30.92
CA MET A 1 -35.78 64.57 -29.76
C MET A 1 -36.46 63.77 -28.64
N PRO A 2 -35.86 63.60 -27.46
CA PRO A 2 -34.53 63.07 -27.18
C PRO A 2 -34.58 61.60 -26.67
N HIS A 3 -33.42 60.96 -26.79
CA HIS A 3 -33.14 59.57 -26.46
C HIS A 3 -32.86 59.36 -24.96
N SER A 4 -33.19 58.14 -24.52
CA SER A 4 -32.83 57.48 -23.27
C SER A 4 -31.34 57.60 -22.92
N GLY A 5 -31.04 58.00 -21.68
CA GLY A 5 -29.68 58.15 -21.14
C GLY A 5 -29.54 57.50 -19.76
N THR A 6 -28.99 56.28 -19.77
CA THR A 6 -28.01 55.70 -18.84
C THR A 6 -28.19 55.86 -17.32
N ASN A 7 -28.70 54.79 -16.68
CA ASN A 7 -28.43 54.47 -15.28
C ASN A 7 -27.07 53.77 -15.16
N ASN A 8 -26.09 54.45 -14.58
CA ASN A 8 -24.74 53.93 -14.32
C ASN A 8 -24.75 53.07 -13.04
N LYS A 9 -25.06 51.78 -13.17
CA LYS A 9 -24.74 50.78 -12.15
C LYS A 9 -23.37 50.20 -12.49
N LYS A 10 -22.31 50.70 -11.83
CA LYS A 10 -21.02 50.02 -11.75
C LYS A 10 -21.26 48.65 -11.10
N ALA A 11 -21.42 47.62 -11.93
CA ALA A 11 -21.24 46.24 -11.50
C ALA A 11 -19.76 46.08 -11.18
N VAL A 12 -19.47 45.77 -9.93
CA VAL A 12 -18.15 45.37 -9.46
C VAL A 12 -17.83 44.05 -10.14
N GLU A 13 -17.02 44.08 -11.20
CA GLU A 13 -16.40 42.89 -11.77
C GLU A 13 -15.54 42.26 -10.69
N THR A 14 -15.98 41.09 -10.23
CA THR A 14 -15.26 40.29 -9.25
C THR A 14 -14.18 39.55 -10.03
N ASP A 15 -12.96 40.08 -9.96
CA ASP A 15 -11.75 39.51 -10.56
C ASP A 15 -11.46 38.13 -9.93
N SER A 16 -12.07 37.09 -10.50
CA SER A 16 -11.79 35.69 -10.21
C SER A 16 -10.99 35.12 -11.37
N ALA A 17 -9.82 35.72 -11.63
CA ALA A 17 -8.81 35.16 -12.48
C ALA A 17 -8.21 33.89 -11.84
N HIS A 18 -8.97 32.81 -11.84
CA HIS A 18 -8.39 31.47 -11.81
C HIS A 18 -7.56 31.35 -13.09
N LYS A 19 -6.27 31.62 -12.96
CA LYS A 19 -5.30 31.48 -14.04
C LYS A 19 -5.23 29.99 -14.37
N ASP A 20 -5.97 29.59 -15.40
CA ASP A 20 -5.96 28.23 -15.91
C ASP A 20 -4.51 27.75 -16.07
N LEU A 21 -4.27 26.50 -15.67
CA LEU A 21 -2.96 25.89 -15.89
C LEU A 21 -2.63 25.95 -17.39
N PRO A 22 -1.38 26.27 -17.76
CA PRO A 22 -0.99 26.31 -19.15
C PRO A 22 -1.25 24.94 -19.81
N LYS A 23 -1.80 24.95 -21.02
CA LYS A 23 -2.15 23.73 -21.77
C LYS A 23 -0.95 22.83 -22.11
N GLY A 24 0.27 23.36 -22.00
CA GLY A 24 1.52 22.66 -22.21
C GLY A 24 2.70 23.53 -21.77
N TYR A 25 3.85 22.90 -21.56
CA TYR A 25 5.08 23.54 -21.09
C TYR A 25 6.07 23.84 -22.24
N GLY A 26 5.68 23.61 -23.49
CA GLY A 26 6.46 23.89 -24.69
C GLY A 26 7.70 23.00 -24.84
N THR A 27 7.82 21.96 -24.00
CA THR A 27 9.00 21.11 -23.93
C THR A 27 8.60 19.68 -24.26
N THR A 28 9.34 19.05 -25.18
CA THR A 28 9.11 17.65 -25.52
C THR A 28 9.52 16.75 -24.36
N MET A 29 8.56 16.05 -23.76
CA MET A 29 8.78 15.18 -22.60
C MET A 29 7.80 14.01 -22.60
N ALA A 30 8.18 12.91 -21.96
CA ALA A 30 7.28 11.80 -21.68
C ALA A 30 7.49 11.31 -20.24
N ALA A 31 6.38 11.08 -19.54
CA ALA A 31 6.36 10.59 -18.17
C ALA A 31 5.45 9.37 -18.07
N LEU A 32 6.01 8.27 -17.62
CA LEU A 32 5.30 7.02 -17.38
C LEU A 32 5.06 6.86 -15.88
N LEU A 33 3.84 6.47 -15.52
CA LEU A 33 3.38 6.35 -14.14
C LEU A 33 2.69 5.00 -13.92
N PRO A 34 2.94 4.32 -12.79
CA PRO A 34 2.19 3.14 -12.39
C PRO A 34 0.78 3.55 -11.94
N ARG A 35 -0.26 2.87 -12.44
CA ARG A 35 -1.65 3.04 -11.97
C ARG A 35 -2.05 1.89 -11.04
N ASP A 36 -1.81 0.66 -11.47
CA ASP A 36 -2.05 -0.57 -10.72
C ASP A 36 -1.03 -1.64 -11.17
N PRO A 37 -1.06 -2.90 -10.66
CA PRO A 37 -0.08 -3.91 -11.04
C PRO A 37 0.02 -4.21 -12.54
N GLU A 38 -0.99 -3.92 -13.36
CA GLU A 38 -1.02 -4.24 -14.79
C GLU A 38 -1.24 -3.03 -15.70
N TRP A 39 -1.59 -1.87 -15.14
CA TRP A 39 -1.84 -0.64 -15.87
C TRP A 39 -0.81 0.45 -15.61
N LEU A 40 -0.35 1.05 -16.70
CA LEU A 40 0.47 2.23 -16.73
C LEU A 40 -0.33 3.40 -17.31
N LEU A 41 0.00 4.60 -16.88
CA LEU A 41 -0.46 5.85 -17.46
C LEU A 41 0.76 6.56 -18.05
N LEU A 42 0.72 6.79 -19.36
CA LEU A 42 1.74 7.56 -20.07
C LEU A 42 1.19 8.96 -20.32
N TYR A 43 1.95 9.97 -19.94
CA TYR A 43 1.78 11.36 -20.36
C TYR A 43 2.92 11.74 -21.29
N TRP A 44 2.63 12.54 -22.31
CA TRP A 44 3.64 13.12 -23.16
C TRP A 44 3.23 14.48 -23.69
N GLU A 45 4.24 15.28 -23.97
CA GLU A 45 4.10 16.54 -24.70
C GLU A 45 5.16 16.52 -25.80
N ILE A 46 4.80 16.96 -27.00
CA ILE A 46 5.73 17.11 -28.12
C ILE A 46 5.64 18.56 -28.57
N SER A 47 6.73 19.30 -28.40
CA SER A 47 6.80 20.71 -28.78
C SER A 47 6.66 20.89 -30.29
N SER A 48 6.13 22.05 -30.69
CA SER A 48 6.07 22.45 -32.10
C SER A 48 7.43 22.47 -32.76
N ASP A 49 8.49 22.81 -32.02
CA ASP A 49 9.86 22.80 -32.52
C ASP A 49 10.34 21.40 -32.88
N THR A 50 10.04 20.40 -32.05
CA THR A 50 10.37 18.99 -32.33
C THR A 50 9.57 18.48 -33.52
N LYS A 51 8.26 18.77 -33.60
CA LYS A 51 7.45 18.40 -34.77
C LYS A 51 8.01 19.02 -36.07
N SER A 52 8.39 20.30 -36.02
CA SER A 52 8.96 21.01 -37.17
C SER A 52 10.34 20.50 -37.59
N LYS A 53 11.14 19.94 -36.66
CA LYS A 53 12.41 19.26 -36.99
C LYS A 53 12.14 17.97 -37.76
N ILE A 54 11.23 17.13 -37.24
CA ILE A 54 10.86 15.85 -37.87
C ILE A 54 10.29 16.08 -39.28
N GLN A 55 9.44 17.09 -39.45
CA GLN A 55 8.89 17.45 -40.78
C GLN A 55 9.95 17.90 -41.78
N ARG A 56 11.02 18.57 -41.33
CA ARG A 56 12.13 18.99 -42.21
C ARG A 56 13.00 17.83 -42.64
N GLU A 57 13.18 16.84 -41.78
CA GLU A 57 14.04 15.68 -42.04
C GLU A 57 13.32 14.59 -42.86
N HIS A 58 12.02 14.36 -42.60
CA HIS A 58 11.27 13.24 -43.17
C HIS A 58 10.13 13.65 -44.11
N GLY A 59 9.88 14.95 -44.29
CA GLY A 59 8.79 15.48 -45.11
C GLY A 59 7.64 16.07 -44.28
N GLN A 60 6.96 17.08 -44.82
CA GLN A 60 5.89 17.82 -44.12
C GLN A 60 4.68 16.96 -43.79
N ASP A 61 4.40 15.96 -44.63
CA ASP A 61 3.27 15.03 -44.55
C ASP A 61 3.58 13.76 -43.74
N ILE A 62 4.71 13.72 -43.03
CA ILE A 62 5.14 12.50 -42.36
C ILE A 62 4.20 12.06 -41.24
N PHE A 63 3.60 13.00 -40.52
CA PHE A 63 2.64 12.70 -39.44
C PHE A 63 1.29 12.16 -39.97
N GLU A 64 0.98 12.37 -41.25
CA GLU A 64 -0.23 11.85 -41.92
C GLU A 64 0.04 10.48 -42.56
N LYS A 65 1.25 10.29 -43.12
CA LYS A 65 1.65 9.04 -43.78
C LYS A 65 2.12 7.96 -42.81
N ALA A 66 2.76 8.34 -41.70
CA ALA A 66 3.29 7.41 -40.73
C ALA A 66 2.22 7.00 -39.72
N VAL A 67 2.33 5.77 -39.21
CA VAL A 67 1.46 5.28 -38.14
C VAL A 67 2.01 5.78 -36.80
N GLN A 68 1.18 6.52 -36.07
CA GLN A 68 1.53 7.01 -34.74
C GLN A 68 1.35 5.90 -33.70
N VAL A 69 2.41 5.60 -32.95
CA VAL A 69 2.40 4.49 -31.99
C VAL A 69 3.09 4.86 -30.69
N LEU A 70 2.63 4.23 -29.61
CA LEU A 70 3.33 4.15 -28.33
C LEU A 70 4.06 2.82 -28.30
N ARG A 71 5.39 2.85 -28.39
CA ARG A 71 6.22 1.65 -28.28
C ARG A 71 6.54 1.39 -26.81
N VAL A 72 6.18 0.20 -26.33
CA VAL A 72 6.36 -0.20 -24.93
C VAL A 72 7.50 -1.22 -24.83
N TYR A 73 8.46 -0.95 -23.96
CA TYR A 73 9.63 -1.80 -23.73
C TYR A 73 9.59 -2.39 -22.30
N PRO A 74 9.27 -3.67 -22.12
CA PRO A 74 9.65 -4.41 -20.92
C PRO A 74 11.17 -4.45 -20.73
N ILE A 75 11.64 -3.96 -19.60
CA ILE A 75 13.06 -3.92 -19.23
C ILE A 75 13.39 -5.18 -18.43
N THR A 76 14.10 -6.10 -19.08
CA THR A 76 14.66 -7.29 -18.42
C THR A 76 16.09 -6.99 -17.97
N PRO A 77 16.43 -7.11 -16.68
CA PRO A 77 17.80 -6.91 -16.22
C PRO A 77 18.74 -7.97 -16.84
N GLY A 78 19.89 -7.54 -17.36
CA GLY A 78 20.97 -8.43 -17.80
C GLY A 78 20.88 -8.96 -19.24
N VAL A 79 19.95 -8.44 -20.06
CA VAL A 79 19.85 -8.80 -21.49
C VAL A 79 20.33 -7.62 -22.34
N GLU A 80 21.40 -7.83 -23.12
CA GLU A 80 21.95 -6.84 -24.08
C GLU A 80 21.29 -6.89 -25.46
N GLN A 81 20.44 -7.90 -25.71
CA GLN A 81 19.66 -8.00 -26.94
C GLN A 81 18.57 -6.93 -26.98
N ALA A 82 18.17 -6.51 -28.19
CA ALA A 82 17.11 -5.55 -28.40
C ALA A 82 15.88 -5.96 -27.55
N PRO A 83 15.45 -5.14 -26.58
CA PRO A 83 14.40 -5.54 -25.66
C PRO A 83 13.13 -5.84 -26.46
N PRO A 84 12.40 -6.91 -26.11
CA PRO A 84 11.11 -7.17 -26.73
C PRO A 84 10.24 -5.93 -26.58
N HIS A 85 9.53 -5.55 -27.64
CA HIS A 85 8.65 -4.38 -27.63
C HIS A 85 7.34 -4.71 -28.33
N PHE A 86 6.33 -3.92 -28.03
CA PHE A 86 5.06 -3.94 -28.75
C PHE A 86 4.55 -2.51 -28.94
N ASP A 87 3.79 -2.31 -30.00
CA ASP A 87 3.31 -1.00 -30.42
C ASP A 87 1.80 -0.89 -30.18
N ILE A 88 1.38 0.22 -29.59
CA ILE A 88 -0.02 0.58 -29.40
C ILE A 88 -0.33 1.77 -30.31
N PRO A 89 -1.21 1.64 -31.32
CA PRO A 89 -1.64 2.78 -32.11
C PRO A 89 -2.32 3.83 -31.23
N ALA A 90 -1.80 5.06 -31.24
CA ALA A 90 -2.38 6.18 -30.51
C ALA A 90 -2.01 7.50 -31.19
N MET A 91 -2.93 8.46 -31.16
CA MET A 91 -2.69 9.80 -31.67
C MET A 91 -1.79 10.57 -30.70
N LEU A 92 -0.66 11.08 -31.18
CA LEU A 92 0.30 11.86 -30.40
C LEU A 92 -0.30 13.19 -29.91
N GLU A 93 -1.36 13.69 -30.53
CA GLU A 93 -2.14 14.84 -30.07
C GLU A 93 -2.91 14.58 -28.77
N ALA A 94 -3.13 13.32 -28.39
CA ALA A 94 -3.90 12.98 -27.18
C ALA A 94 -3.18 13.37 -25.87
N GLY A 95 -1.84 13.42 -25.89
CA GLY A 95 -1.00 13.80 -24.74
C GLY A 95 -1.03 12.85 -23.54
N SER A 96 -1.94 11.88 -23.50
CA SER A 96 -1.96 10.83 -22.48
C SER A 96 -2.64 9.56 -22.96
N TRP A 97 -2.26 8.42 -22.39
CA TRP A 97 -2.83 7.11 -22.70
C TRP A 97 -2.69 6.11 -21.56
N TYR A 98 -3.67 5.20 -21.45
CA TYR A 98 -3.61 4.06 -20.53
C TYR A 98 -3.08 2.82 -21.26
N ILE A 99 -2.07 2.19 -20.68
CA ILE A 99 -1.36 1.06 -21.26
C ILE A 99 -1.55 -0.14 -20.33
N ASN A 100 -2.17 -1.21 -20.82
CA ASN A 100 -2.21 -2.50 -20.12
C ASN A 100 -1.01 -3.33 -20.57
N VAL A 101 -0.15 -3.73 -19.63
CA VAL A 101 1.07 -4.50 -19.93
C VAL A 101 0.94 -6.00 -19.65
N ARG A 102 -0.20 -6.45 -19.08
CA ARG A 102 -0.53 -7.84 -18.68
C ARG A 102 0.41 -8.51 -17.67
N ASP A 103 1.69 -8.15 -17.64
CA ASP A 103 2.69 -8.72 -16.76
C ASP A 103 3.03 -7.76 -15.61
N ALA A 104 2.54 -8.08 -14.42
CA ALA A 104 2.85 -7.33 -13.21
C ALA A 104 4.29 -7.56 -12.70
N GLY A 105 4.76 -6.70 -11.80
CA GLY A 105 6.06 -6.83 -11.15
C GLY A 105 7.28 -6.58 -12.05
N ARG A 106 7.08 -6.16 -13.30
CA ARG A 106 8.15 -5.85 -14.27
C ARG A 106 8.45 -4.36 -14.35
N ARG A 107 9.57 -4.03 -15.00
CA ARG A 107 9.94 -2.66 -15.33
C ARG A 107 9.60 -2.33 -16.76
N TYR A 108 9.11 -1.12 -17.00
CA TYR A 108 8.72 -0.65 -18.32
C TYR A 108 9.27 0.75 -18.59
N CYS A 109 9.58 1.01 -19.87
CA CYS A 109 9.65 2.36 -20.42
C CYS A 109 8.85 2.41 -21.72
N CYS A 110 8.33 3.60 -22.04
CA CYS A 110 7.54 3.81 -23.25
C CYS A 110 8.15 4.93 -24.08
N GLU A 111 7.95 4.85 -25.39
CA GLU A 111 8.46 5.81 -26.35
C GLU A 111 7.35 6.13 -27.37
N PRO A 112 6.72 7.31 -27.28
CA PRO A 112 5.91 7.85 -28.36
C PRO A 112 6.75 8.04 -29.63
N GLY A 113 6.25 7.56 -30.76
CA GLY A 113 6.97 7.61 -32.02
C GLY A 113 6.10 7.37 -33.25
N LEU A 114 6.77 7.28 -34.39
CA LEU A 114 6.17 7.07 -35.71
C LEU A 114 6.74 5.80 -36.33
N VAL A 115 5.87 4.97 -36.91
CA VAL A 115 6.28 3.91 -37.84
C VAL A 115 6.15 4.47 -39.25
N LEU A 116 7.30 4.69 -39.90
CA LEU A 116 7.38 5.26 -41.24
C LEU A 116 6.80 4.27 -42.28
N PRO A 117 6.37 4.74 -43.47
CA PRO A 117 5.93 3.84 -44.55
C PRO A 117 6.99 2.82 -44.99
N SER A 118 8.27 3.08 -44.72
CA SER A 118 9.38 2.15 -44.95
C SER A 118 9.44 1.00 -43.92
N GLY A 119 8.63 1.04 -42.86
CA GLY A 119 8.64 0.09 -41.75
C GLY A 119 9.61 0.44 -40.62
N ASN A 120 10.43 1.47 -40.79
CA ASN A 120 11.36 1.93 -39.76
C ASN A 120 10.63 2.70 -38.65
N TYR A 121 11.03 2.46 -37.41
CA TYR A 121 10.51 3.19 -36.25
C TYR A 121 11.36 4.43 -35.95
N LEU A 122 10.69 5.56 -35.79
CA LEU A 122 11.25 6.84 -35.39
C LEU A 122 10.70 7.22 -34.00
N GLY A 123 11.51 7.02 -32.96
CA GLY A 123 11.19 7.44 -31.60
C GLY A 123 11.34 8.96 -31.43
N ILE A 124 10.36 9.61 -30.79
CA ILE A 124 10.38 11.06 -30.59
C ILE A 124 10.93 11.40 -29.20
N VAL A 125 10.42 10.71 -28.18
CA VAL A 125 10.77 10.98 -26.79
C VAL A 125 10.64 9.71 -25.96
N LYS A 126 11.63 9.42 -25.12
CA LYS A 126 11.61 8.24 -24.24
C LYS A 126 11.21 8.62 -22.83
N SER A 127 10.33 7.85 -22.21
CA SER A 127 9.88 8.08 -20.83
C SER A 127 10.93 7.65 -19.79
N ASN A 128 10.70 8.04 -18.54
CA ASN A 128 11.33 7.40 -17.39
C ASN A 128 10.98 5.90 -17.34
N THR A 129 11.81 5.15 -16.61
CA THR A 129 11.55 3.74 -16.29
C THR A 129 10.70 3.65 -15.03
N VAL A 130 9.66 2.83 -15.07
CA VAL A 130 8.78 2.54 -13.92
C VAL A 130 8.84 1.07 -13.58
N SER A 131 8.86 0.75 -12.28
CA SER A 131 8.65 -0.59 -11.76
C SER A 131 7.19 -0.74 -11.33
N LEU A 132 6.48 -1.70 -11.92
CA LEU A 132 5.14 -2.06 -11.44
C LEU A 132 5.23 -2.87 -10.15
N PRO A 133 4.27 -2.71 -9.22
CA PRO A 133 4.16 -3.60 -8.08
C PRO A 133 3.86 -5.02 -8.56
N ALA A 134 4.29 -6.02 -7.78
CA ALA A 134 3.96 -7.42 -8.06
C ALA A 134 2.45 -7.64 -7.90
N CYS A 135 1.85 -8.44 -8.79
CA CYS A 135 0.50 -8.96 -8.61
C CYS A 135 0.59 -10.17 -7.68
N GLY A 136 0.43 -9.94 -6.37
CA GLY A 136 0.51 -11.00 -5.36
C GLY A 136 0.76 -10.45 -3.96
N VAL A 137 0.47 -11.26 -2.95
CA VAL A 137 0.92 -10.98 -1.58
C VAL A 137 2.45 -11.08 -1.55
N SER A 138 3.12 -10.17 -0.86
CA SER A 138 4.58 -10.19 -0.76
C SER A 138 5.07 -11.48 -0.09
N ASP A 139 5.97 -12.23 -0.73
CA ASP A 139 6.67 -13.39 -0.13
C ASP A 139 7.64 -12.99 1.00
N ARG A 140 7.88 -11.69 1.21
CA ARG A 140 8.60 -11.20 2.39
C ARG A 140 7.71 -11.36 3.64
N MET A 141 7.88 -12.49 4.30
CA MET A 141 7.44 -12.74 5.68
C MET A 141 8.25 -11.97 6.72
N GLU A 142 9.25 -11.20 6.32
CA GLU A 142 9.97 -10.31 7.23
C GLU A 142 9.23 -8.98 7.36
N GLU A 143 7.97 -9.09 7.78
CA GLU A 143 7.37 -8.02 8.55
C GLU A 143 8.18 -7.92 9.83
N LYS A 144 9.10 -6.98 9.88
CA LYS A 144 9.53 -6.38 11.15
C LYS A 144 8.38 -5.55 11.73
N ARG A 145 7.14 -6.08 11.70
CA ARG A 145 6.15 -5.79 12.73
C ARG A 145 6.87 -6.09 14.03
N MET A 146 6.77 -5.18 14.99
CA MET A 146 7.13 -5.50 16.36
C MET A 146 6.29 -6.72 16.76
N SER A 147 6.85 -7.93 16.60
CA SER A 147 6.51 -9.00 17.49
C SER A 147 6.72 -8.38 18.86
N VAL A 148 5.65 -8.29 19.62
CA VAL A 148 5.70 -7.84 21.00
C VAL A 148 6.62 -8.84 21.67
N SER A 149 7.91 -8.49 21.73
CA SER A 149 8.91 -9.38 22.27
C SER A 149 8.52 -9.63 23.73
N PRO A 150 8.91 -10.75 24.32
CA PRO A 150 8.80 -10.94 25.76
C PRO A 150 9.48 -9.79 26.56
N ASP A 151 10.33 -8.99 25.92
CA ASP A 151 10.91 -7.77 26.48
C ASP A 151 9.92 -6.60 26.56
N PHE A 152 8.87 -6.53 25.72
CA PHE A 152 7.80 -5.56 25.88
C PHE A 152 6.92 -5.89 27.10
N GLU A 153 6.65 -7.16 27.38
CA GLU A 153 5.95 -7.57 28.60
C GLU A 153 6.81 -7.24 29.84
N LYS A 154 8.13 -7.44 29.73
CA LYS A 154 9.11 -7.00 30.74
C LYS A 154 9.13 -5.49 30.91
N LEU A 155 9.09 -4.71 29.81
CA LEU A 155 9.03 -3.25 29.82
C LEU A 155 7.70 -2.71 30.36
N LEU A 156 6.57 -3.39 30.11
CA LEU A 156 5.25 -3.05 30.62
C LEU A 156 5.14 -3.32 32.13
N ARG A 157 5.75 -4.41 32.61
CA ARG A 157 5.93 -4.64 34.06
C ARG A 157 6.86 -3.60 34.68
N LEU A 158 7.93 -3.22 33.96
CA LEU A 158 8.87 -2.17 34.36
C LEU A 158 8.32 -0.74 34.19
N SER A 159 7.19 -0.51 33.54
CA SER A 159 6.56 0.81 33.44
C SER A 159 5.55 1.08 34.57
N GLY A 160 5.24 0.06 35.38
CA GLY A 160 4.40 0.22 36.56
C GLY A 160 2.88 0.23 36.27
N VAL A 161 2.46 -0.18 35.07
CA VAL A 161 1.04 -0.24 34.69
C VAL A 161 0.24 -1.26 35.52
N GLU A 162 0.89 -2.30 36.07
CA GLU A 162 0.26 -3.28 36.99
C GLU A 162 0.02 -2.73 38.43
N TYR A 163 0.38 -1.48 38.72
CA TYR A 163 0.27 -0.89 40.07
C TYR A 163 -0.89 0.11 40.20
N ILE A 164 -1.71 0.24 39.17
CA ILE A 164 -2.95 1.02 39.23
C ILE A 164 -3.94 0.24 40.11
N GLY A 165 -3.96 0.57 41.41
CA GLY A 165 -4.93 0.06 42.38
C GLY A 165 -4.41 -0.74 43.59
N LYS A 166 -3.08 -0.81 43.84
CA LYS A 166 -2.52 -1.52 45.03
C LYS A 166 -1.98 -0.55 46.12
N GLY A 167 -2.04 -0.98 47.38
CA GLY A 167 -1.71 -0.17 48.57
C GLY A 167 -0.22 0.13 48.77
N SER A 168 0.10 1.27 49.39
CA SER A 168 1.44 1.88 49.42
C SER A 168 2.56 1.05 50.09
N GLY A 169 2.21 0.10 50.95
CA GLY A 169 3.18 -0.78 51.65
C GLY A 169 3.74 -1.92 50.79
N GLU A 170 3.00 -2.38 49.78
CA GLU A 170 3.48 -3.41 48.84
C GLU A 170 4.35 -2.79 47.73
N VAL A 171 4.10 -1.53 47.40
CA VAL A 171 4.86 -0.76 46.40
C VAL A 171 6.31 -0.58 46.82
N THR A 172 6.61 -0.29 48.09
CA THR A 172 7.98 -0.03 48.58
C THR A 172 8.87 -1.27 48.57
N LYS A 173 8.41 -2.41 49.08
CA LYS A 173 9.18 -3.68 49.06
C LYS A 173 9.50 -4.16 47.63
N SER A 174 8.57 -3.95 46.70
CA SER A 174 8.76 -4.31 45.28
C SER A 174 9.72 -3.37 44.53
N LEU A 175 9.85 -2.10 44.97
CA LEU A 175 10.81 -1.14 44.41
C LEU A 175 12.26 -1.43 44.84
N ASP A 176 12.47 -1.94 46.05
CA ASP A 176 13.81 -2.31 46.52
C ASP A 176 14.34 -3.55 45.78
N GLN A 177 13.49 -4.58 45.61
CA GLN A 177 13.82 -5.76 44.82
C GLN A 177 14.10 -5.41 43.33
N ARG A 178 13.43 -4.35 42.83
CA ARG A 178 13.60 -3.80 41.47
C ARG A 178 14.90 -3.00 41.29
N ARG A 179 15.35 -2.29 42.33
CA ARG A 179 16.64 -1.57 42.33
C ARG A 179 17.83 -2.54 42.28
N GLU A 180 17.71 -3.69 42.95
CA GLU A 180 18.69 -4.78 42.92
C GLU A 180 18.80 -5.39 41.51
N MET A 181 17.64 -5.67 40.88
CA MET A 181 17.58 -6.28 39.56
C MET A 181 18.12 -5.35 38.46
N LEU A 182 17.82 -4.04 38.54
CA LEU A 182 18.38 -3.03 37.64
C LEU A 182 19.90 -2.91 37.80
N ARG A 183 20.44 -2.99 39.02
CA ARG A 183 21.90 -3.03 39.21
C ARG A 183 22.56 -4.21 38.48
N SER A 184 21.92 -5.38 38.42
CA SER A 184 22.48 -6.54 37.70
C SER A 184 22.51 -6.39 36.17
N VAL A 185 21.57 -5.64 35.60
CA VAL A 185 21.48 -5.36 34.15
C VAL A 185 22.40 -4.20 33.75
N PHE A 186 22.57 -3.21 34.62
CA PHE A 186 23.34 -1.99 34.35
C PHE A 186 24.80 -2.03 34.86
N SER A 187 25.21 -3.06 35.63
CA SER A 187 26.60 -3.21 36.11
C SER A 187 27.55 -3.90 35.12
N ARG A 188 27.08 -4.27 33.92
CA ARG A 188 27.95 -4.61 32.80
C ARG A 188 27.88 -3.52 31.74
N ALA A 189 28.86 -2.62 31.81
CA ALA A 189 29.30 -1.68 30.79
C ALA A 189 28.44 -0.42 30.56
N SER A 190 28.69 0.57 31.40
CA SER A 190 29.00 1.92 30.94
C SER A 190 29.94 1.91 29.73
N SER A 191 29.55 2.66 28.69
CA SER A 191 30.32 3.17 27.55
C SER A 191 29.81 2.70 26.18
N TRP A 192 29.30 3.69 25.46
CA TRP A 192 29.11 3.83 24.01
C TRP A 192 29.20 2.57 23.12
N GLY A 193 28.07 2.25 22.48
CA GLY A 193 27.99 1.50 21.22
C GLY A 193 28.04 -0.02 21.35
N VAL A 194 26.89 -0.69 21.16
CA VAL A 194 26.87 -2.11 20.74
C VAL A 194 25.74 -2.38 19.76
N SER A 195 26.15 -2.80 18.58
CA SER A 195 25.36 -3.50 17.59
C SER A 195 24.85 -4.84 18.13
N ALA A 196 23.66 -5.21 17.68
CA ALA A 196 23.20 -6.56 17.35
C ALA A 196 23.90 -7.76 17.99
N LEU A 197 23.36 -8.31 19.08
CA LEU A 197 23.52 -9.74 19.42
C LEU A 197 22.32 -10.24 20.23
N SER A 198 21.27 -10.67 19.51
CA SER A 198 20.44 -11.83 19.85
C SER A 198 19.52 -12.14 18.66
N SER A 199 20.14 -12.47 17.54
CA SER A 199 19.49 -13.34 16.55
C SER A 199 19.33 -14.68 17.25
N ARG A 200 18.15 -14.95 17.81
CA ARG A 200 17.72 -16.33 17.96
C ARG A 200 17.48 -16.83 16.56
N THR A 201 18.46 -17.56 16.06
CA THR A 201 18.37 -18.44 14.90
C THR A 201 17.02 -19.15 14.92
N LEU A 202 16.22 -18.89 13.88
CA LEU A 202 15.09 -19.75 13.54
C LEU A 202 15.64 -21.17 13.35
N ASP A 203 15.34 -22.05 14.29
CA ASP A 203 15.68 -23.48 14.17
C ASP A 203 15.17 -23.99 12.82
N LYS A 204 16.12 -24.39 11.96
CA LYS A 204 15.82 -25.14 10.74
C LYS A 204 15.30 -26.51 11.20
N PRO A 205 14.04 -26.88 10.92
CA PRO A 205 13.51 -28.16 11.37
C PRO A 205 14.30 -29.33 10.74
N PRO A 206 14.37 -30.49 11.41
CA PRO A 206 15.09 -31.66 10.91
C PRO A 206 14.59 -32.05 9.51
N PRO A 207 15.50 -32.45 8.59
CA PRO A 207 15.13 -32.76 7.21
C PRO A 207 14.13 -33.91 7.16
N GLY A 208 13.04 -33.74 6.39
CA GLY A 208 12.03 -34.78 6.14
C GLY A 208 10.62 -34.53 6.68
N LYS A 209 10.35 -33.38 7.33
CA LYS A 209 8.99 -32.98 7.74
C LYS A 209 8.49 -31.78 6.93
N LEU A 210 7.29 -31.88 6.37
CA LEU A 210 6.61 -30.77 5.70
C LEU A 210 6.27 -29.69 6.74
N ARG A 211 6.76 -28.46 6.53
CA ARG A 211 6.43 -27.30 7.36
C ARG A 211 5.27 -26.54 6.73
N LEU A 212 4.15 -26.44 7.45
CA LEU A 212 3.05 -25.54 7.10
C LEU A 212 2.90 -24.52 8.23
N ALA A 213 3.13 -23.25 7.92
CA ALA A 213 2.89 -22.14 8.83
C ALA A 213 1.98 -21.14 8.10
N ALA A 214 0.83 -20.84 8.69
CA ALA A 214 -0.18 -19.97 8.10
C ALA A 214 -0.61 -18.90 9.12
N ASP A 215 0.16 -17.82 9.21
CA ASP A 215 -0.18 -16.70 10.10
C ASP A 215 -1.42 -15.95 9.59
N CYS A 216 -2.30 -15.57 10.50
CA CYS A 216 -3.57 -14.92 10.18
C CYS A 216 -3.77 -13.70 11.08
N GLU A 217 -4.36 -12.66 10.52
CA GLU A 217 -4.78 -11.47 11.24
C GLU A 217 -6.25 -11.17 10.93
N LEU A 218 -6.95 -10.61 11.91
CA LEU A 218 -8.34 -10.25 11.80
C LEU A 218 -8.47 -8.73 11.77
N VAL A 219 -9.11 -8.21 10.72
CA VAL A 219 -9.46 -6.79 10.63
C VAL A 219 -10.95 -6.64 10.92
N LEU A 220 -11.26 -5.88 11.97
CA LEU A 220 -12.61 -5.54 12.37
C LEU A 220 -12.95 -4.15 11.82
N TYR A 221 -14.05 -4.06 11.07
CA TYR A 221 -14.65 -2.79 10.63
C TYR A 221 -15.99 -2.59 11.31
N GLY A 222 -16.32 -1.35 11.62
CA GLY A 222 -17.62 -0.99 12.14
C GLY A 222 -17.94 0.47 11.90
N ALA A 223 -19.21 0.81 12.11
CA ALA A 223 -19.72 2.16 12.07
C ALA A 223 -20.72 2.36 13.21
N THR A 224 -20.78 3.59 13.70
CA THR A 224 -21.69 4.03 14.75
C THR A 224 -21.93 5.55 14.59
N GLU A 225 -22.69 6.18 15.48
CA GLU A 225 -22.76 7.64 15.58
C GLU A 225 -21.35 8.24 15.80
N PRO A 226 -20.97 9.36 15.14
CA PRO A 226 -19.61 9.93 15.22
C PRO A 226 -19.11 10.29 16.61
N ASP A 227 -20.02 10.61 17.53
CA ASP A 227 -19.75 10.99 18.92
C ASP A 227 -19.96 9.86 19.92
N ALA A 228 -20.30 8.65 19.46
CA ALA A 228 -20.49 7.50 20.32
C ALA A 228 -19.17 6.99 20.94
N PHE A 229 -19.28 6.41 22.13
CA PHE A 229 -18.19 5.74 22.81
C PHE A 229 -18.16 4.26 22.44
N VAL A 230 -17.13 3.84 21.70
CA VAL A 230 -16.96 2.43 21.30
C VAL A 230 -15.76 1.80 22.00
N THR A 231 -15.94 0.57 22.47
CA THR A 231 -14.88 -0.30 22.98
C THR A 231 -14.87 -1.63 22.26
N VAL A 232 -13.69 -2.16 21.95
CA VAL A 232 -13.47 -3.48 21.37
C VAL A 232 -12.46 -4.22 22.24
N ALA A 233 -12.80 -5.42 22.71
CA ALA A 233 -12.00 -6.21 23.65
C ALA A 233 -11.54 -5.38 24.88
N GLY A 234 -12.41 -4.50 25.38
CA GLY A 234 -12.13 -3.61 26.51
C GLY A 234 -11.27 -2.39 26.20
N ARG A 235 -10.81 -2.20 24.95
CA ARG A 235 -10.03 -1.03 24.51
C ARG A 235 -10.92 -0.02 23.82
N ARG A 236 -10.79 1.26 24.17
CA ARG A 236 -11.53 2.35 23.51
C ARG A 236 -11.03 2.53 22.08
N VAL A 237 -11.97 2.68 21.15
CA VAL A 237 -11.71 2.92 19.72
C VAL A 237 -11.92 4.39 19.42
N LYS A 238 -11.00 5.01 18.69
CA LYS A 238 -11.18 6.36 18.16
C LYS A 238 -11.96 6.25 16.86
N LEU A 239 -13.12 6.92 16.81
CA LEU A 239 -13.95 6.99 15.62
C LEU A 239 -13.41 8.03 14.63
N ASN A 240 -13.67 7.79 13.35
CA ASN A 240 -13.52 8.78 12.30
C ASN A 240 -14.66 9.82 12.39
N PRO A 241 -14.51 11.00 11.74
CA PRO A 241 -15.58 12.02 11.73
C PRO A 241 -16.92 11.56 11.15
N ASP A 242 -16.91 10.51 10.33
CA ASP A 242 -18.10 9.86 9.76
C ASP A 242 -18.66 8.73 10.64
N GLY A 243 -18.07 8.49 11.82
CA GLY A 243 -18.48 7.44 12.77
C GLY A 243 -17.96 6.04 12.44
N THR A 244 -17.12 5.90 11.41
CA THR A 244 -16.50 4.62 11.06
C THR A 244 -15.27 4.33 11.91
N PHE A 245 -14.90 3.05 12.03
CA PHE A 245 -13.65 2.64 12.68
C PHE A 245 -13.11 1.32 12.11
N SER A 246 -11.81 1.10 12.31
CA SER A 246 -11.12 -0.14 11.95
C SER A 246 -10.09 -0.53 13.01
N MET A 247 -10.00 -1.83 13.32
CA MET A 247 -8.98 -2.40 14.22
C MET A 247 -8.41 -3.68 13.64
N ARG A 248 -7.11 -3.92 13.87
CA ARG A 248 -6.39 -5.12 13.41
C ARG A 248 -5.88 -5.91 14.61
N PHE A 249 -6.19 -7.20 14.63
CA PHE A 249 -5.83 -8.14 15.69
C PHE A 249 -4.99 -9.27 15.13
N ALA A 250 -3.99 -9.72 15.88
CA ALA A 250 -3.35 -11.00 15.60
C ALA A 250 -4.34 -12.12 15.91
N LEU A 251 -4.38 -13.16 15.07
CA LEU A 251 -5.24 -14.33 15.28
C LEU A 251 -4.36 -15.58 15.52
N PRO A 252 -3.81 -15.76 16.74
CA PRO A 252 -3.06 -16.95 17.10
C PRO A 252 -3.98 -18.17 17.22
N ASP A 253 -3.37 -19.37 17.30
CA ASP A 253 -4.12 -20.58 17.62
C ASP A 253 -4.82 -20.47 18.98
N GLY A 254 -6.06 -20.94 19.02
CA GLY A 254 -6.96 -20.78 20.15
C GLY A 254 -8.26 -20.09 19.76
N ASN A 255 -9.08 -19.81 20.76
CA ASN A 255 -10.30 -19.04 20.60
C ASN A 255 -10.03 -17.57 20.98
N THR A 256 -10.32 -16.66 20.06
CA THR A 256 -10.18 -15.22 20.27
C THR A 256 -11.56 -14.58 20.28
N GLY A 257 -11.99 -14.12 21.45
CA GLY A 257 -13.23 -13.36 21.61
C GLY A 257 -12.98 -11.86 21.49
N LEU A 258 -13.82 -11.18 20.71
CA LEU A 258 -13.78 -9.74 20.47
C LEU A 258 -15.14 -9.12 20.83
N PRO A 259 -15.39 -8.85 22.13
CA PRO A 259 -16.59 -8.15 22.54
C PRO A 259 -16.50 -6.68 22.14
N ILE A 260 -17.51 -6.19 21.46
CA ILE A 260 -17.67 -4.81 21.00
C ILE A 260 -18.82 -4.20 21.78
N ARG A 261 -18.62 -3.02 22.37
CA ARG A 261 -19.68 -2.25 23.01
C ARG A 261 -19.67 -0.82 22.47
N ALA A 262 -20.83 -0.34 22.06
CA ALA A 262 -21.08 1.04 21.70
C ALA A 262 -22.06 1.65 22.71
N LEU A 263 -21.79 2.88 23.12
CA LEU A 263 -22.64 3.71 23.97
C LEU A 263 -22.84 5.04 23.26
N SER A 264 -24.09 5.46 23.06
CA SER A 264 -24.39 6.78 22.49
C SER A 264 -23.85 7.90 23.40
N ASN A 265 -23.60 9.08 22.84
CA ASN A 265 -23.06 10.23 23.58
C ASN A 265 -23.96 10.66 24.76
N ASP A 266 -25.28 10.50 24.61
CA ASP A 266 -26.28 10.74 25.66
C ASP A 266 -26.30 9.66 26.77
N GLU A 267 -25.51 8.60 26.64
CA GLU A 267 -25.47 7.41 27.51
C GLU A 267 -26.79 6.63 27.64
N LYS A 268 -27.81 6.95 26.82
CA LYS A 268 -29.15 6.35 26.88
C LYS A 268 -29.31 5.05 26.10
N ASP A 269 -28.57 4.89 25.00
CA ASP A 269 -28.59 3.66 24.18
C ASP A 269 -27.23 2.98 24.20
N SER A 270 -27.25 1.65 24.33
CA SER A 270 -26.06 0.82 24.30
C SER A 270 -26.29 -0.42 23.45
N ARG A 271 -25.29 -0.76 22.64
CA ARG A 271 -25.31 -1.95 21.77
C ARG A 271 -24.07 -2.78 22.02
N ARG A 272 -24.23 -4.11 21.96
CA ARG A 272 -23.13 -5.06 22.09
C ARG A 272 -23.14 -6.03 20.92
N VAL A 273 -21.95 -6.30 20.39
CA VAL A 273 -21.69 -7.39 19.44
C VAL A 273 -20.57 -8.25 20.02
N GLU A 274 -20.73 -9.57 19.98
CA GLU A 274 -19.69 -10.52 20.40
C GLU A 274 -19.27 -11.32 19.17
N ILE A 275 -17.96 -11.31 18.88
CA ILE A 275 -17.38 -12.05 17.76
C ILE A 275 -16.38 -13.03 18.34
N ASP A 276 -16.57 -14.32 18.09
CA ASP A 276 -15.62 -15.37 18.46
C ASP A 276 -14.98 -15.96 17.21
N VAL A 277 -13.65 -15.97 17.18
CA VAL A 277 -12.87 -16.52 16.06
C VAL A 277 -11.91 -17.56 16.59
N THR A 278 -12.01 -18.79 16.07
CA THR A 278 -11.13 -19.90 16.44
C THR A 278 -10.15 -20.20 15.31
N ARG A 279 -8.85 -20.21 15.61
CA ARG A 279 -7.80 -20.76 14.73
C ARG A 279 -7.25 -22.03 15.35
N ARG A 280 -7.05 -23.06 14.53
CA ARG A 280 -6.44 -24.33 14.95
C ARG A 280 -5.48 -24.81 13.88
N THR A 281 -4.26 -25.11 14.30
CA THR A 281 -3.33 -25.92 13.51
C THR A 281 -3.50 -27.38 13.91
N CYS A 282 -3.78 -28.24 12.93
CA CYS A 282 -3.92 -29.69 13.14
C CYS A 282 -2.67 -30.40 12.61
N ASP A 283 -2.05 -31.24 13.44
CA ASP A 283 -0.84 -32.00 13.04
C ASP A 283 -1.14 -33.26 12.21
N GLN A 284 -2.40 -33.69 12.13
CA GLN A 284 -2.82 -34.89 11.37
C GLN A 284 -4.23 -34.73 10.81
N ASP A 285 -4.38 -34.96 9.50
CA ASP A 285 -5.69 -35.31 8.94
C ASP A 285 -6.09 -36.68 9.48
N ARG A 286 -7.13 -36.72 10.30
CA ARG A 286 -7.76 -37.99 10.70
C ARG A 286 -8.47 -38.54 9.48
N ALA A 287 -7.77 -39.32 8.67
CA ALA A 287 -8.33 -40.03 7.54
C ALA A 287 -9.60 -40.77 7.98
N VAL A 288 -10.76 -40.30 7.51
CA VAL A 288 -12.02 -41.01 7.63
C VAL A 288 -11.87 -42.29 6.81
N ARG A 289 -11.50 -43.39 7.48
CA ARG A 289 -11.55 -44.73 6.88
C ARG A 289 -13.01 -45.05 6.58
N THR A 290 -13.42 -44.86 5.34
CA THR A 290 -14.61 -45.50 4.78
C THR A 290 -14.45 -47.01 4.93
N LYS A 291 -15.20 -47.60 5.86
CA LYS A 291 -15.38 -49.05 5.94
C LYS A 291 -16.07 -49.50 4.65
N GLY A 292 -15.35 -50.25 3.82
CA GLY A 292 -15.93 -50.98 2.70
C GLY A 292 -17.05 -51.90 3.19
N LEU A 293 -18.25 -51.71 2.65
CA LEU A 293 -19.31 -52.69 2.79
C LEU A 293 -18.98 -53.88 1.88
N ARG A 294 -19.10 -55.06 2.47
CA ARG A 294 -18.80 -56.36 1.91
C ARG A 294 -19.66 -56.67 0.69
N GLN A 295 -19.02 -57.24 -0.33
CA GLN A 295 -19.66 -58.12 -1.31
C GLN A 295 -20.31 -59.30 -0.55
N ILE A 296 -21.61 -59.51 -0.76
CA ILE A 296 -22.27 -60.78 -0.46
C ILE A 296 -22.69 -61.35 -1.81
N VAL A 297 -22.30 -62.61 -2.00
CA VAL A 297 -22.66 -63.52 -3.11
C VAL A 297 -24.15 -63.77 -3.12
#